data_AF-D1C4J2-F1
#
_entry.id   AF-D1C4J2-F1
#
_cell.length_a   1.000
_cell.length_b   1.000
_cell.length_c   1.000
_cell.angle_alpha   90.00
_cell.angle_beta   90.00
_cell.angle_gamma   90.00
#
_symmetry.space_group_name_H-M   'P 1'
#
loop_
_entity.id
_entity.type
_entity.pdbx_description
1 polymer ?
#
loop_
_entity_poly.entity_id
_entity_poly.type
_entity_poly.pdbx_seq_one_letter_code
_entity_poly.pdbx_strand_id
1 'polypeptide(L)'
;MRLRRILGAAMIGAALVAQAVAPVSAGLSDADIAFGEWWYYWDRPVARGDVKRSWVWGTPILEDPDTEPYVEGQVWPGRGTGERRVEYYDKARMEYWPGAAGRPHPDEDLWRITTGLLATELMTGRLQLGHDTFEPHTPSAAPVAGDPDSGDITPSYAAMGKVMGYQPIPAGWTIIQTIDAHGNVGADQRFAQYGVTALDVGAPTNHTVASVFWEWMTQDGVTYRYDGELVSGPLFPNPFYATGYPTTEAYWTRARVAGVETDVLVQCFERRCMTYTPSNPEGWRVEMGNIGRHYYHWRYTEIPAETQEP
;
A
#
# COMPACT_ATOMS: atom_id res chain seq x y z
N MET A 1 -29.35 -6.62 94.11
CA MET A 1 -29.72 -6.07 92.78
C MET A 1 -28.63 -5.09 92.34
N ARG A 2 -27.76 -5.47 91.40
CA ARG A 2 -26.80 -4.61 90.63
C ARG A 2 -25.91 -5.56 89.79
N LEU A 3 -26.43 -6.01 88.65
CA LEU A 3 -26.07 -5.61 87.27
C LEU A 3 -24.68 -6.07 86.80
N ARG A 4 -24.68 -7.20 86.08
CA ARG A 4 -23.61 -7.65 85.18
C ARG A 4 -23.43 -6.62 84.04
N ARG A 5 -22.20 -6.24 83.70
CA ARG A 5 -21.87 -5.58 82.44
C ARG A 5 -20.81 -6.41 81.72
N ILE A 6 -21.24 -7.13 80.69
CA ILE A 6 -20.39 -7.76 79.69
C ILE A 6 -20.18 -6.68 78.62
N LEU A 7 -18.95 -6.17 78.47
CA LEU A 7 -18.60 -5.37 77.29
C LEU A 7 -18.31 -6.33 76.14
N GLY A 8 -19.24 -6.41 75.19
CA GLY A 8 -18.98 -6.96 73.86
C GLY A 8 -18.35 -5.88 72.99
N ALA A 9 -17.12 -6.12 72.53
CA ALA A 9 -16.47 -5.27 71.53
C ALA A 9 -17.11 -5.56 70.15
N ALA A 10 -17.87 -4.60 69.62
CA ALA A 10 -18.36 -4.64 68.26
C ALA A 10 -17.22 -4.22 67.31
N MET A 11 -16.64 -5.20 66.61
CA MET A 11 -15.75 -4.94 65.46
C MET A 11 -16.61 -4.46 64.28
N ILE A 12 -16.55 -3.16 63.98
CA ILE A 12 -17.10 -2.60 62.75
C ILE A 12 -16.07 -2.90 61.65
N GLY A 13 -16.33 -3.97 60.88
CA GLY A 13 -15.57 -4.27 59.67
C GLY A 13 -15.91 -3.24 58.59
N ALA A 14 -14.95 -2.38 58.24
CA ALA A 14 -15.06 -1.53 57.06
C ALA A 14 -14.95 -2.43 55.81
N ALA A 15 -16.08 -2.75 55.19
CA ALA A 15 -16.10 -3.38 53.88
C ALA A 15 -15.64 -2.34 52.84
N LEU A 16 -14.37 -2.39 52.44
CA LEU A 16 -13.92 -1.72 51.23
C LEU A 16 -14.59 -2.43 50.04
N VAL A 17 -15.64 -1.81 49.51
CA VAL A 17 -16.18 -2.18 48.20
C VAL A 17 -15.18 -1.69 47.16
N ALA A 18 -14.30 -2.59 46.73
CA ALA A 18 -13.51 -2.37 45.52
C ALA A 18 -14.50 -2.36 44.34
N GLN A 19 -14.87 -1.17 43.86
CA GLN A 19 -15.59 -1.06 42.60
C GLN A 19 -14.64 -1.51 41.50
N ALA A 20 -14.88 -2.71 40.96
CA ALA A 20 -14.26 -3.13 39.73
C ALA A 20 -14.74 -2.17 38.63
N VAL A 21 -13.89 -1.22 38.25
CA VAL A 21 -14.09 -0.44 37.04
C VAL A 21 -13.92 -1.42 35.90
N ALA A 22 -15.03 -1.79 35.24
CA ALA A 22 -14.94 -2.57 34.03
C ALA A 22 -14.07 -1.81 33.02
N PRO A 23 -13.11 -2.47 32.33
CA PRO A 23 -12.36 -1.80 31.28
C PRO A 23 -13.36 -1.29 30.25
N VAL A 24 -13.34 0.02 30.00
CA VAL A 24 -14.06 0.60 28.87
C VAL A 24 -13.42 -0.02 27.62
N SER A 25 -14.18 -0.80 26.86
CA SER A 25 -13.80 -1.14 25.49
C SER A 25 -13.66 0.20 24.76
N ALA A 26 -12.43 0.60 24.46
CA ALA A 26 -12.23 1.70 23.53
C ALA A 26 -12.92 1.29 22.21
N GLY A 27 -13.83 2.13 21.71
CA GLY A 27 -14.42 1.91 20.39
C GLY A 27 -13.34 2.06 19.31
N LEU A 28 -13.67 1.62 18.09
CA LEU A 28 -12.83 1.87 16.91
C LEU A 28 -12.58 3.37 16.77
N SER A 29 -11.34 3.75 16.46
CA SER A 29 -10.98 5.12 16.11
C SER A 29 -11.48 5.48 14.71
N ASP A 30 -11.52 6.78 14.39
CA ASP A 30 -11.87 7.24 13.04
C ASP A 30 -10.94 6.66 11.95
N ALA A 31 -9.67 6.44 12.30
CA ALA A 31 -8.70 5.80 11.41
C ALA A 31 -9.09 4.34 11.15
N ASP A 32 -9.43 3.58 12.20
CA ASP A 32 -9.79 2.16 12.07
C ASP A 32 -11.08 1.98 11.25
N ILE A 33 -12.04 2.90 11.43
CA ILE A 33 -13.24 2.94 10.60
C ILE A 33 -12.88 3.23 9.14
N ALA A 34 -12.06 4.24 8.88
CA ALA A 34 -11.67 4.62 7.52
C ALA A 34 -10.89 3.51 6.80
N PHE A 35 -9.94 2.85 7.47
CA PHE A 35 -9.20 1.76 6.85
C PHE A 35 -10.12 0.59 6.44
N GLY A 36 -11.03 0.20 7.33
CA GLY A 36 -12.02 -0.82 7.04
C GLY A 36 -12.91 -0.46 5.84
N GLU A 37 -13.35 0.80 5.75
CA GLU A 37 -14.18 1.27 4.64
C GLU A 37 -13.46 1.25 3.28
N TRP A 38 -12.18 1.64 3.26
CA TRP A 38 -11.39 1.59 2.04
C TRP A 38 -11.08 0.17 1.61
N TRP A 39 -10.83 -0.74 2.56
CA TRP A 39 -10.68 -2.15 2.23
C TRP A 39 -12.00 -2.72 1.70
N TYR A 40 -13.13 -2.42 2.35
CA TYR A 40 -14.42 -2.93 1.92
C TYR A 40 -14.76 -2.51 0.51
N TYR A 41 -14.56 -1.23 0.18
CA TYR A 41 -14.93 -0.68 -1.12
C TYR A 41 -14.35 -1.44 -2.31
N TRP A 42 -13.05 -1.80 -2.26
CA TRP A 42 -12.38 -2.50 -3.36
C TRP A 42 -12.27 -4.01 -3.16
N ASP A 43 -12.00 -4.50 -1.96
CA ASP A 43 -11.53 -5.88 -1.78
C ASP A 43 -12.58 -6.81 -1.17
N ARG A 44 -13.67 -6.28 -0.60
CA ARG A 44 -14.79 -7.11 -0.13
C ARG A 44 -15.48 -7.90 -1.25
N PRO A 45 -15.76 -7.33 -2.45
CA PRO A 45 -16.34 -8.11 -3.54
C PRO A 45 -15.43 -9.27 -3.99
N VAL A 46 -14.11 -9.06 -3.96
CA VAL A 46 -13.12 -10.10 -4.29
C VAL A 46 -13.13 -11.18 -3.20
N ALA A 47 -13.04 -10.79 -1.94
CA ALA A 47 -13.02 -11.70 -0.79
C ALA A 47 -14.28 -12.57 -0.68
N ARG A 48 -15.45 -12.03 -1.07
CA ARG A 48 -16.72 -12.77 -1.10
C ARG A 48 -16.90 -13.64 -2.35
N GLY A 49 -16.04 -13.49 -3.35
CA GLY A 49 -16.17 -14.16 -4.65
C GLY A 49 -17.27 -13.59 -5.55
N ASP A 50 -17.75 -12.37 -5.25
CA ASP A 50 -18.75 -11.66 -6.06
C ASP A 50 -18.15 -11.20 -7.42
N VAL A 51 -16.82 -11.04 -7.50
CA VAL A 51 -16.07 -10.71 -8.72
C VAL A 51 -14.78 -11.52 -8.84
N LYS A 52 -14.22 -11.59 -10.06
CA LYS A 52 -12.92 -12.20 -10.35
C LYS A 52 -11.95 -11.17 -10.94
N ARG A 53 -11.19 -10.50 -10.09
CA ARG A 53 -10.16 -9.51 -10.46
C ARG A 53 -9.07 -9.39 -9.39
N SER A 54 -7.94 -8.79 -9.76
CA SER A 54 -6.85 -8.43 -8.82
C SER A 54 -7.34 -7.68 -7.56
N TRP A 55 -6.67 -7.98 -6.45
CA TRP A 55 -6.76 -7.25 -5.18
C TRP A 55 -6.18 -5.84 -5.32
N VAL A 56 -6.77 -4.87 -4.62
CA VAL A 56 -6.26 -3.50 -4.52
C VAL A 56 -5.40 -3.31 -3.27
N TRP A 57 -5.77 -3.95 -2.15
CA TRP A 57 -5.06 -3.91 -0.87
C TRP A 57 -4.50 -5.30 -0.53
N GLY A 58 -5.33 -6.34 -0.62
CA GLY A 58 -5.01 -7.70 -0.21
C GLY A 58 -5.20 -7.93 1.28
N THR A 59 -4.39 -8.79 1.88
CA THR A 59 -4.45 -9.16 3.30
C THR A 59 -3.70 -8.13 4.14
N PRO A 60 -4.20 -7.75 5.33
CA PRO A 60 -3.42 -6.96 6.26
C PRO A 60 -2.17 -7.72 6.71
N ILE A 61 -1.06 -7.00 6.92
CA ILE A 61 0.24 -7.55 7.35
C ILE A 61 0.28 -7.67 8.88
N LEU A 62 -0.37 -6.74 9.58
CA LEU A 62 -0.50 -6.68 11.04
C LEU A 62 -1.97 -6.78 11.41
N GLU A 63 -2.26 -7.21 12.65
CA GLU A 63 -3.64 -7.25 13.16
C GLU A 63 -4.20 -5.86 13.46
N ASP A 64 -3.33 -4.94 13.92
CA ASP A 64 -3.72 -3.60 14.34
C ASP A 64 -3.01 -2.52 13.51
N PRO A 65 -3.67 -1.37 13.24
CA PRO A 65 -3.01 -0.23 12.61
C PRO A 65 -1.92 0.37 13.48
N ASP A 66 -0.83 0.78 12.83
CA ASP A 66 0.38 1.30 13.44
C ASP A 66 0.43 2.84 13.37
N THR A 67 1.50 3.41 13.92
CA THR A 67 1.77 4.83 13.95
C THR A 67 3.20 5.12 13.49
N GLU A 68 3.35 6.07 12.56
CA GLU A 68 4.65 6.45 12.01
C GLU A 68 4.99 7.91 12.30
N PRO A 69 6.27 8.27 12.49
CA PRO A 69 6.69 9.67 12.53
C PRO A 69 6.28 10.42 11.26
N TYR A 70 5.64 11.58 11.45
CA TYR A 70 5.26 12.46 10.36
C TYR A 70 5.18 13.91 10.88
N VAL A 71 6.02 14.81 10.41
CA VAL A 71 6.21 16.17 10.97
C VAL A 71 4.89 16.92 11.13
N GLU A 72 4.05 16.90 10.10
CA GLU A 72 2.75 17.59 10.08
C GLU A 72 1.60 16.73 10.62
N GLY A 73 1.93 15.55 11.16
CA GLY A 73 0.98 14.60 11.71
C GLY A 73 0.42 15.03 13.07
N GLN A 74 -0.46 14.20 13.62
CA GLN A 74 -1.04 14.44 14.93
C GLN A 74 0.04 14.33 16.02
N VAL A 75 0.16 15.36 16.86
CA VAL A 75 1.05 15.33 18.02
C VAL A 75 0.27 14.79 19.23
N TRP A 76 0.66 13.61 19.71
CA TRP A 76 0.05 13.00 20.90
C TRP A 76 0.69 13.54 22.19
N PRO A 77 -0.05 13.65 23.30
CA PRO A 77 0.50 14.11 24.58
C PRO A 77 1.74 13.28 25.00
N GLY A 78 2.85 13.97 25.27
CA GLY A 78 4.12 13.33 25.63
C GLY A 78 5.01 12.92 24.44
N ARG A 79 4.59 13.15 23.19
CA ARG A 79 5.41 13.05 21.99
C ARG A 79 5.95 14.41 21.57
N GLY A 80 7.19 14.45 21.10
CA GLY A 80 7.85 15.67 20.62
C GLY A 80 7.68 15.94 19.12
N THR A 81 7.21 14.95 18.35
CA THR A 81 7.02 15.01 16.91
C THR A 81 5.60 14.59 16.54
N GLY A 82 5.11 15.06 15.39
CA GLY A 82 3.86 14.58 14.83
C GLY A 82 3.96 13.12 14.39
N GLU A 83 2.82 12.44 14.36
CA GLU A 83 2.70 11.06 13.92
C GLU A 83 1.47 10.90 13.00
N ARG A 84 1.53 9.93 12.08
CA ARG A 84 0.39 9.51 11.24
C ARG A 84 -0.04 8.09 11.56
N ARG A 85 -1.33 7.81 11.46
CA ARG A 85 -1.89 6.45 11.56
C ARG A 85 -1.76 5.76 10.21
N VAL A 86 -1.30 4.51 10.22
CA VAL A 86 -1.13 3.71 9.01
C VAL A 86 -1.62 2.29 9.20
N GLU A 87 -2.00 1.63 8.12
CA GLU A 87 -2.26 0.20 8.13
C GLU A 87 -1.62 -0.47 6.91
N TYR A 88 -0.96 -1.59 7.13
CA TYR A 88 -0.17 -2.27 6.13
C TYR A 88 -0.92 -3.45 5.54
N TYR A 89 -0.90 -3.54 4.21
CA TYR A 89 -1.52 -4.61 3.44
C TYR A 89 -0.52 -5.21 2.45
N ASP A 90 -0.83 -6.37 1.87
CA ASP A 90 0.00 -7.03 0.86
C ASP A 90 0.45 -6.06 -0.25
N LYS A 91 -0.50 -5.29 -0.79
CA LYS A 91 -0.34 -4.50 -2.02
C LYS A 91 -0.08 -3.01 -1.78
N ALA A 92 -0.14 -2.52 -0.54
CA ALA A 92 0.07 -1.11 -0.19
C ALA A 92 0.15 -0.87 1.33
N ARG A 93 0.36 0.38 1.72
CA ARG A 93 0.10 0.91 3.08
C ARG A 93 -0.99 1.95 2.97
N MET A 94 -2.03 1.92 3.81
CA MET A 94 -2.98 3.00 3.97
C MET A 94 -2.43 4.05 4.94
N GLU A 95 -2.65 5.34 4.65
CA GLU A 95 -2.28 6.47 5.50
C GLU A 95 -3.51 7.31 5.77
N TYR A 96 -3.84 7.51 7.05
CA TYR A 96 -5.05 8.23 7.44
C TYR A 96 -4.84 9.74 7.54
N TRP A 97 -5.73 10.49 6.91
CA TRP A 97 -5.85 11.94 7.00
C TRP A 97 -7.14 12.33 7.72
N PRO A 98 -7.04 13.01 8.89
CA PRO A 98 -8.22 13.50 9.61
C PRO A 98 -9.07 14.44 8.76
N GLY A 99 -10.39 14.29 8.86
CA GLY A 99 -11.37 15.10 8.13
C GLY A 99 -12.59 15.44 8.97
N ALA A 100 -13.64 15.96 8.33
CA ALA A 100 -14.89 16.29 9.01
C ALA A 100 -15.48 15.07 9.75
N ALA A 101 -16.21 15.34 10.83
CA ALA A 101 -16.92 14.31 11.58
C ALA A 101 -17.97 13.63 10.70
N GLY A 102 -18.06 12.31 10.79
CA GLY A 102 -18.91 11.50 9.92
C GLY A 102 -18.26 10.17 9.61
N ARG A 103 -18.96 9.34 8.84
CA ARG A 103 -18.46 8.06 8.40
C ARG A 103 -17.90 8.22 6.98
N PRO A 104 -16.57 8.23 6.79
CA PRO A 104 -15.97 8.54 5.51
C PRO A 104 -16.23 7.43 4.49
N HIS A 105 -16.31 7.79 3.20
CA HIS A 105 -16.52 6.83 2.12
C HIS A 105 -15.69 7.20 0.87
N PRO A 106 -15.11 6.23 0.12
CA PRO A 106 -14.26 6.54 -1.04
C PRO A 106 -14.93 7.36 -2.15
N ASP A 107 -16.25 7.27 -2.32
CA ASP A 107 -17.00 8.07 -3.31
C ASP A 107 -17.04 9.58 -2.98
N GLU A 108 -16.90 9.95 -1.70
CA GLU A 108 -17.07 11.33 -1.22
C GLU A 108 -15.76 11.92 -0.67
N ASP A 109 -14.97 11.09 0.01
CA ASP A 109 -13.80 11.48 0.79
C ASP A 109 -12.54 10.70 0.34
N LEU A 110 -12.40 10.38 -0.95
CA LEU A 110 -11.35 9.49 -1.50
C LEU A 110 -9.95 9.66 -0.87
N TRP A 111 -9.55 10.91 -0.63
CA TRP A 111 -8.22 11.28 -0.11
C TRP A 111 -8.08 11.24 1.41
N ARG A 112 -9.11 10.81 2.15
CA ARG A 112 -9.03 10.48 3.59
C ARG A 112 -8.03 9.37 3.85
N ILE A 113 -7.87 8.46 2.90
CA ILE A 113 -6.80 7.45 2.88
C ILE A 113 -5.92 7.68 1.65
N THR A 114 -4.63 7.92 1.86
CA THR A 114 -3.60 7.84 0.80
C THR A 114 -2.83 6.53 0.91
N THR A 115 -1.97 6.23 -0.06
CA THR A 115 -1.20 4.98 -0.06
C THR A 115 0.32 5.15 0.09
N GLY A 116 0.76 6.34 0.51
CA GLY A 116 2.18 6.72 0.58
C GLY A 116 2.89 6.73 -0.77
N LEU A 117 4.17 7.10 -0.75
CA LEU A 117 5.05 7.12 -1.93
C LEU A 117 5.88 5.81 -2.03
N LEU A 118 5.30 4.68 -1.63
CA LEU A 118 6.01 3.41 -1.39
C LEU A 118 7.00 3.03 -2.50
N ALA A 119 6.56 3.05 -3.76
CA ALA A 119 7.43 2.72 -4.88
C ALA A 119 8.56 3.75 -5.06
N THR A 120 8.26 5.04 -5.01
CA THR A 120 9.29 6.09 -5.05
C THR A 120 10.28 5.97 -3.90
N GLU A 121 9.82 5.76 -2.66
CA GLU A 121 10.66 5.60 -1.48
C GLU A 121 11.57 4.37 -1.60
N LEU A 122 11.05 3.22 -2.05
CA LEU A 122 11.85 2.01 -2.28
C LEU A 122 12.89 2.17 -3.38
N MET A 123 12.54 2.86 -4.48
CA MET A 123 13.44 3.08 -5.62
C MET A 123 14.54 4.10 -5.31
N THR A 124 14.24 5.11 -4.50
CA THR A 124 15.14 6.23 -4.21
C THR A 124 15.85 6.13 -2.87
N GLY A 125 15.36 5.28 -1.97
CA GLY A 125 15.82 5.21 -0.58
C GLY A 125 15.40 6.41 0.27
N ARG A 126 14.50 7.27 -0.20
CA ARG A 126 14.10 8.50 0.51
C ARG A 126 12.85 8.26 1.34
N LEU A 127 13.02 7.90 2.61
CA LEU A 127 11.92 7.67 3.55
C LEU A 127 11.17 8.97 3.81
N GLN A 128 9.86 8.99 3.57
CA GLN A 128 9.05 10.18 3.84
C GLN A 128 8.71 10.28 5.34
N LEU A 129 9.02 11.45 5.92
CA LEU A 129 8.75 11.79 7.33
C LEU A 129 7.93 13.08 7.47
N GLY A 130 7.48 13.68 6.36
CA GLY A 130 6.66 14.88 6.33
C GLY A 130 6.29 15.24 4.90
N HIS A 131 5.60 16.36 4.68
CA HIS A 131 5.23 16.78 3.32
C HIS A 131 6.47 16.99 2.45
N ASP A 132 7.47 17.69 2.99
CA ASP A 132 8.74 17.99 2.32
C ASP A 132 9.96 17.46 3.10
N THR A 133 9.75 16.61 4.10
CA THR A 133 10.81 16.06 4.96
C THR A 133 11.09 14.60 4.60
N PHE A 134 12.34 14.32 4.23
CA PHE A 134 12.79 13.00 3.82
C PHE A 134 14.11 12.61 4.49
N GLU A 135 14.23 11.34 4.86
CA GLU A 135 15.46 10.75 5.38
C GLU A 135 16.09 9.82 4.33
N PRO A 136 17.39 9.95 4.01
CA PRO A 136 18.06 9.10 3.03
C PRO A 136 18.49 7.76 3.64
N HIS A 137 18.24 6.68 2.90
CA HIS A 137 18.62 5.30 3.20
C HIS A 137 19.06 4.57 1.94
N THR A 138 19.57 3.37 2.11
CA THR A 138 19.85 2.47 0.99
C THR A 138 18.55 2.07 0.26
N PRO A 139 18.45 2.27 -1.08
CA PRO A 139 17.29 1.81 -1.86
C PRO A 139 17.12 0.29 -1.80
N SER A 140 15.87 -0.18 -1.88
CA SER A 140 15.56 -1.60 -1.64
C SER A 140 16.08 -2.52 -2.75
N ALA A 141 16.72 -3.61 -2.33
CA ALA A 141 17.17 -4.68 -3.21
C ALA A 141 16.08 -5.72 -3.53
N ALA A 142 14.87 -5.59 -2.96
CA ALA A 142 13.77 -6.52 -3.23
C ALA A 142 13.36 -6.49 -4.72
N PRO A 143 13.07 -7.66 -5.33
CA PRO A 143 12.60 -7.72 -6.71
C PRO A 143 11.25 -7.01 -6.85
N VAL A 144 11.09 -6.22 -7.91
CA VAL A 144 9.88 -5.41 -8.14
C VAL A 144 8.65 -6.28 -8.49
N ALA A 145 8.88 -7.49 -8.98
CA ALA A 145 7.87 -8.43 -9.45
C ALA A 145 8.27 -9.89 -9.16
N GLY A 146 7.28 -10.79 -9.19
CA GLY A 146 7.50 -12.21 -8.99
C GLY A 146 7.70 -12.63 -7.53
N ASP A 147 8.22 -13.84 -7.36
CA ASP A 147 8.50 -14.48 -6.10
C ASP A 147 9.72 -13.81 -5.42
N PRO A 148 9.84 -13.87 -4.07
CA PRO A 148 10.92 -13.21 -3.33
C PRO A 148 12.36 -13.62 -3.75
N ASP A 149 12.52 -14.80 -4.34
CA ASP A 149 13.81 -15.33 -4.82
C ASP A 149 14.13 -14.96 -6.28
N SER A 150 13.34 -14.08 -6.91
CA SER A 150 13.54 -13.63 -8.30
C SER A 150 14.66 -12.60 -8.49
N GLY A 151 15.39 -12.22 -7.43
CA GLY A 151 16.37 -11.14 -7.45
C GLY A 151 17.58 -11.37 -8.39
N ASP A 152 17.77 -12.59 -8.87
CA ASP A 152 18.78 -12.95 -9.87
C ASP A 152 18.39 -12.57 -11.31
N ILE A 153 17.09 -12.41 -11.59
CA ILE A 153 16.56 -12.20 -12.94
C ILE A 153 15.64 -10.98 -13.08
N THR A 154 15.00 -10.55 -12.00
CA THR A 154 14.07 -9.42 -11.98
C THR A 154 14.76 -8.16 -11.44
N PRO A 155 14.53 -6.97 -12.03
CA PRO A 155 15.05 -5.73 -11.46
C PRO A 155 14.53 -5.52 -10.03
N SER A 156 15.41 -5.08 -9.14
CA SER A 156 15.01 -4.58 -7.83
C SER A 156 14.39 -3.19 -7.92
N TYR A 157 13.76 -2.70 -6.85
CA TYR A 157 13.38 -1.29 -6.77
C TYR A 157 14.59 -0.36 -6.96
N ALA A 158 15.75 -0.68 -6.37
CA ALA A 158 16.99 0.07 -6.60
C ALA A 158 17.42 0.10 -8.08
N ALA A 159 17.22 -1.01 -8.81
CA ALA A 159 17.49 -1.06 -10.25
C ALA A 159 16.50 -0.19 -11.04
N MET A 160 15.21 -0.23 -10.70
CA MET A 160 14.18 0.63 -11.31
C MET A 160 14.45 2.12 -11.03
N GLY A 161 14.99 2.47 -9.86
CA GLY A 161 15.38 3.84 -9.53
C GLY A 161 16.39 4.47 -10.50
N LYS A 162 17.24 3.64 -11.14
CA LYS A 162 18.23 4.11 -12.13
C LYS A 162 17.58 4.59 -13.43
N VAL A 163 16.37 4.14 -13.75
CA VAL A 163 15.68 4.43 -15.02
C VAL A 163 14.59 5.48 -14.89
N MET A 164 14.36 6.04 -13.70
CA MET A 164 13.39 7.12 -13.47
C MET A 164 13.69 8.39 -14.29
N GLY A 165 14.94 8.59 -14.73
CA GLY A 165 15.33 9.75 -15.56
C GLY A 165 15.22 9.54 -17.07
N TYR A 166 14.74 8.37 -17.52
CA TYR A 166 14.64 8.08 -18.96
C TYR A 166 13.55 8.91 -19.63
N GLN A 167 13.76 9.25 -20.90
CA GLN A 167 12.75 9.95 -21.69
C GLN A 167 11.52 9.06 -21.95
N PRO A 168 10.33 9.66 -22.08
CA PRO A 168 9.12 8.90 -22.33
C PRO A 168 9.20 8.12 -23.64
N ILE A 169 8.71 6.87 -23.63
CA ILE A 169 8.48 6.13 -24.86
C ILE A 169 7.44 6.91 -25.68
N PRO A 170 7.67 7.25 -26.95
CA PRO A 170 6.74 8.09 -27.68
C PRO A 170 5.34 7.46 -27.75
N ALA A 171 4.31 8.27 -27.52
CA ALA A 171 2.92 7.81 -27.54
C ALA A 171 2.58 7.08 -28.84
N GLY A 172 1.86 5.96 -28.72
CA GLY A 172 1.47 5.09 -29.82
C GLY A 172 2.54 4.07 -30.24
N TRP A 173 3.77 4.13 -29.70
CA TRP A 173 4.78 3.12 -29.98
C TRP A 173 4.48 1.82 -29.22
N THR A 174 4.77 0.68 -29.86
CA THR A 174 4.73 -0.62 -29.19
C THR A 174 5.89 -0.73 -28.21
N ILE A 175 5.57 -1.09 -26.96
CA ILE A 175 6.56 -1.25 -25.90
C ILE A 175 7.26 -2.59 -26.07
N ILE A 176 8.53 -2.52 -26.47
CA ILE A 176 9.45 -3.67 -26.61
C ILE A 176 10.70 -3.51 -25.76
N GLN A 177 10.78 -2.42 -25.00
CA GLN A 177 11.88 -2.11 -24.11
C GLN A 177 11.97 -3.17 -23.03
N THR A 178 13.18 -3.62 -22.73
CA THR A 178 13.46 -4.61 -21.71
C THR A 178 14.29 -4.02 -20.59
N ILE A 179 14.25 -4.64 -19.41
CA ILE A 179 15.14 -4.32 -18.30
C ILE A 179 15.61 -5.61 -17.62
N ASP A 180 16.90 -5.71 -17.32
CA ASP A 180 17.48 -6.83 -16.58
C ASP A 180 17.56 -6.57 -15.06
N ALA A 181 17.97 -7.57 -14.29
CA ALA A 181 18.11 -7.50 -12.84
C ALA A 181 19.02 -6.37 -12.34
N HIS A 182 19.94 -5.87 -13.18
CA HIS A 182 20.89 -4.83 -12.82
C HIS A 182 20.42 -3.42 -13.21
N GLY A 183 19.29 -3.32 -13.91
CA GLY A 183 18.71 -2.08 -14.41
C GLY A 183 19.23 -1.67 -15.79
N ASN A 184 19.85 -2.59 -16.54
CA ASN A 184 20.26 -2.30 -17.92
C ASN A 184 19.06 -2.39 -18.84
N VAL A 185 18.83 -1.33 -19.62
CA VAL A 185 17.73 -1.24 -20.56
C VAL A 185 18.15 -1.78 -21.93
N GLY A 186 17.28 -2.59 -22.53
CA GLY A 186 17.42 -3.10 -23.89
C GLY A 186 16.11 -3.02 -24.68
N ALA A 187 16.03 -3.79 -25.76
CA ALA A 187 14.79 -3.99 -26.51
C ALA A 187 14.75 -5.39 -27.12
N ASP A 188 13.58 -6.01 -27.18
CA ASP A 188 13.39 -7.33 -27.78
C ASP A 188 12.09 -7.37 -28.61
N GLN A 189 12.25 -7.55 -29.92
CA GLN A 189 11.14 -7.55 -30.88
C GLN A 189 10.08 -8.62 -30.61
N ARG A 190 10.43 -9.70 -29.88
CA ARG A 190 9.46 -10.74 -29.50
C ARG A 190 8.29 -10.15 -28.69
N PHE A 191 8.51 -9.11 -27.90
CA PHE A 191 7.45 -8.50 -27.08
C PHE A 191 6.40 -7.74 -27.88
N ALA A 192 6.69 -7.40 -29.15
CA ALA A 192 5.71 -6.76 -30.02
C ALA A 192 4.45 -7.62 -30.23
N GLN A 193 4.55 -8.95 -30.06
CA GLN A 193 3.42 -9.87 -30.18
C GLN A 193 2.30 -9.59 -29.16
N TYR A 194 2.60 -8.94 -28.03
CA TYR A 194 1.62 -8.63 -26.99
C TYR A 194 0.84 -7.34 -27.25
N GLY A 195 1.22 -6.54 -28.26
CA GLY A 195 0.46 -5.36 -28.68
C GLY A 195 0.36 -4.24 -27.64
N VAL A 196 1.19 -4.24 -26.59
CA VAL A 196 1.18 -3.20 -25.56
C VAL A 196 1.80 -1.92 -26.11
N THR A 197 1.14 -0.78 -25.94
CA THR A 197 1.58 0.52 -26.47
C THR A 197 1.76 1.56 -25.37
N ALA A 198 2.61 2.55 -25.61
CA ALA A 198 2.79 3.70 -24.73
C ALA A 198 1.66 4.73 -24.93
N LEU A 199 1.08 5.23 -23.84
CA LEU A 199 0.06 6.26 -23.83
C LEU A 199 0.55 7.52 -23.10
N ASP A 200 0.51 8.67 -23.78
CA ASP A 200 0.64 9.95 -23.09
C ASP A 200 -0.70 10.31 -22.44
N VAL A 201 -0.72 10.23 -21.11
CA VAL A 201 -1.89 10.51 -20.26
C VAL A 201 -1.79 11.90 -19.62
N GLY A 202 -0.83 12.73 -20.03
CA GLY A 202 -0.58 14.06 -19.46
C GLY A 202 0.00 14.02 -18.05
N ALA A 203 0.78 12.98 -17.71
CA ALA A 203 1.40 12.86 -16.39
C ALA A 203 2.46 13.96 -16.19
N PRO A 204 2.46 14.68 -15.04
CA PRO A 204 3.42 15.75 -14.77
C PRO A 204 4.86 15.25 -14.61
N THR A 205 5.04 13.95 -14.43
CA THR A 205 6.33 13.27 -14.30
C THR A 205 7.03 13.03 -15.64
N ASN A 206 6.40 13.41 -16.76
CA ASN A 206 6.94 13.25 -18.12
C ASN A 206 7.23 11.78 -18.49
N HIS A 207 6.36 10.87 -18.04
CA HIS A 207 6.37 9.45 -18.39
C HIS A 207 5.08 9.04 -19.10
N THR A 208 5.17 8.07 -20.00
CA THR A 208 3.96 7.44 -20.57
C THR A 208 3.46 6.32 -19.67
N VAL A 209 2.22 5.86 -19.91
CA VAL A 209 1.65 4.68 -19.24
C VAL A 209 1.45 3.57 -20.26
N ALA A 210 1.82 2.33 -19.92
CA ALA A 210 1.51 1.20 -20.79
C ALA A 210 -0.01 1.02 -20.93
N SER A 211 -0.48 0.75 -22.15
CA SER A 211 -1.91 0.68 -22.48
C SER A 211 -2.70 -0.27 -21.58
N VAL A 212 -2.14 -1.43 -21.26
CA VAL A 212 -2.74 -2.43 -20.36
C VAL A 212 -2.90 -1.93 -18.92
N PHE A 213 -1.99 -1.08 -18.43
CA PHE A 213 -2.09 -0.48 -17.10
C PHE A 213 -3.11 0.65 -17.10
N TRP A 214 -3.09 1.49 -18.14
CA TRP A 214 -4.10 2.54 -18.29
C TRP A 214 -5.51 1.98 -18.37
N GLU A 215 -5.72 0.93 -19.17
CA GLU A 215 -7.01 0.22 -19.26
C GLU A 215 -7.47 -0.23 -17.88
N TRP A 216 -6.60 -0.87 -17.09
CA TRP A 216 -6.90 -1.30 -15.73
C TRP A 216 -7.22 -0.13 -14.77
N MET A 217 -6.50 0.99 -14.87
CA MET A 217 -6.70 2.19 -14.04
C MET A 217 -8.02 2.91 -14.37
N THR A 218 -8.55 2.74 -15.58
CA THR A 218 -9.77 3.40 -16.06
C THR A 218 -10.96 2.46 -16.26
N GLN A 219 -10.82 1.18 -15.93
CA GLN A 219 -11.86 0.18 -16.17
C GLN A 219 -13.08 0.42 -15.27
N ASP A 220 -14.23 -0.08 -15.73
CA ASP A 220 -15.38 -0.30 -14.87
C ASP A 220 -15.20 -1.58 -14.04
N GLY A 221 -15.81 -1.62 -12.87
CA GLY A 221 -15.82 -2.78 -11.99
C GLY A 221 -16.93 -2.69 -10.96
N VAL A 222 -16.94 -3.67 -10.04
CA VAL A 222 -17.87 -3.68 -8.90
C VAL A 222 -17.13 -3.24 -7.65
N THR A 223 -17.72 -2.27 -6.97
CA THR A 223 -17.30 -1.76 -5.65
C THR A 223 -18.38 -2.05 -4.61
N TYR A 224 -18.01 -2.02 -3.34
CA TYR A 224 -18.92 -2.27 -2.23
C TYR A 224 -19.21 -0.97 -1.47
N ARG A 225 -20.50 -0.66 -1.27
CA ARG A 225 -20.93 0.44 -0.42
C ARG A 225 -21.33 -0.06 0.95
N TYR A 226 -21.15 0.78 1.97
CA TYR A 226 -21.39 0.39 3.36
C TYR A 226 -22.82 -0.05 3.67
N ASP A 227 -23.81 0.49 2.95
CA ASP A 227 -25.21 0.07 3.04
C ASP A 227 -25.44 -1.39 2.59
N GLY A 228 -24.41 -2.05 2.07
CA GLY A 228 -24.42 -3.43 1.63
C GLY A 228 -24.56 -3.58 0.12
N GLU A 229 -24.64 -2.46 -0.61
CA GLU A 229 -24.86 -2.48 -2.05
C GLU A 229 -23.56 -2.78 -2.82
N LEU A 230 -23.69 -3.64 -3.83
CA LEU A 230 -22.67 -3.81 -4.86
C LEU A 230 -23.00 -2.86 -6.01
N VAL A 231 -22.08 -1.94 -6.31
CA VAL A 231 -22.28 -0.92 -7.34
C VAL A 231 -21.35 -1.17 -8.50
N SER A 232 -21.89 -1.13 -9.72
CA SER A 232 -21.11 -1.18 -10.95
C SER A 232 -20.84 0.23 -11.47
N GLY A 233 -19.61 0.51 -11.84
CA GLY A 233 -19.18 1.80 -12.39
C GLY A 233 -17.66 1.87 -12.49
N PRO A 234 -17.05 3.06 -12.62
CA PRO A 234 -15.60 3.19 -12.62
C PRO A 234 -14.99 2.53 -11.38
N LEU A 235 -14.06 1.60 -11.57
CA LEU A 235 -13.43 0.89 -10.46
C LEU A 235 -12.64 1.85 -9.56
N PHE A 236 -12.05 2.89 -10.15
CA PHE A 236 -11.35 3.94 -9.44
C PHE A 236 -12.01 5.29 -9.75
N PRO A 237 -12.51 6.03 -8.74
CA PRO A 237 -13.02 7.39 -8.95
C PRO A 237 -11.96 8.34 -9.53
N ASN A 238 -10.69 8.09 -9.24
CA ASN A 238 -9.53 8.74 -9.87
C ASN A 238 -8.55 7.66 -10.36
N PRO A 239 -8.17 7.64 -11.65
CA PRO A 239 -7.27 6.62 -12.20
C PRO A 239 -5.92 6.51 -11.50
N PHE A 240 -5.41 7.61 -10.95
CA PHE A 240 -4.13 7.66 -10.24
C PHE A 240 -4.26 7.45 -8.73
N TYR A 241 -5.45 7.14 -8.21
CA TYR A 241 -5.63 6.96 -6.77
C TYR A 241 -4.71 5.86 -6.20
N ALA A 242 -4.79 4.67 -6.78
CA ALA A 242 -4.05 3.50 -6.30
C ALA A 242 -2.54 3.60 -6.55
N THR A 243 -2.13 4.20 -7.68
CA THR A 243 -0.74 4.11 -8.16
C THR A 243 0.04 5.41 -8.01
N GLY A 244 -0.62 6.56 -7.99
CA GLY A 244 0.02 7.85 -8.29
C GLY A 244 0.45 7.94 -9.76
N TYR A 245 1.25 8.95 -10.10
CA TYR A 245 1.75 9.15 -11.47
C TYR A 245 2.88 8.17 -11.84
N PRO A 246 3.05 7.83 -13.13
CA PRO A 246 4.16 6.97 -13.58
C PRO A 246 5.51 7.62 -13.26
N THR A 247 6.45 6.85 -12.75
CA THR A 247 7.82 7.31 -12.40
C THR A 247 8.90 6.60 -13.20
N THR A 248 8.52 5.61 -14.00
CA THR A 248 9.36 4.95 -15.00
C THR A 248 8.55 4.72 -16.27
N GLU A 249 9.23 4.46 -17.38
CA GLU A 249 8.57 3.80 -18.51
C GLU A 249 8.25 2.34 -18.17
N ALA A 250 7.47 1.68 -19.03
CA ALA A 250 7.18 0.26 -18.90
C ALA A 250 8.26 -0.58 -19.60
N TYR A 251 8.71 -1.64 -18.93
CA TYR A 251 9.78 -2.52 -19.40
C TYR A 251 9.38 -3.98 -19.25
N TRP A 252 9.71 -4.79 -20.25
CA TRP A 252 9.62 -6.24 -20.15
C TRP A 252 10.82 -6.81 -19.39
N THR A 253 10.57 -7.75 -18.51
CA THR A 253 11.59 -8.44 -17.72
C THR A 253 11.19 -9.89 -17.48
N ARG A 254 12.08 -10.68 -16.87
CA ARG A 254 11.79 -12.02 -16.39
C ARG A 254 11.56 -11.99 -14.89
N ALA A 255 10.58 -12.76 -14.43
CA ALA A 255 10.32 -12.98 -13.01
C ALA A 255 9.93 -14.43 -12.75
N ARG A 256 10.21 -14.96 -11.54
CA ARG A 256 9.65 -16.25 -11.13
C ARG A 256 8.23 -15.99 -10.64
N VAL A 257 7.24 -16.68 -11.19
CA VAL A 257 5.85 -16.60 -10.76
C VAL A 257 5.43 -18.00 -10.39
N ALA A 258 5.21 -18.24 -9.10
CA ALA A 258 4.98 -19.59 -8.55
C ALA A 258 6.07 -20.59 -8.97
N GLY A 259 7.33 -20.14 -8.94
CA GLY A 259 8.53 -20.91 -9.27
C GLY A 259 8.85 -21.00 -10.77
N VAL A 260 8.04 -20.43 -11.65
CA VAL A 260 8.22 -20.51 -13.11
C VAL A 260 8.74 -19.19 -13.67
N GLU A 261 9.86 -19.22 -14.40
CA GLU A 261 10.34 -18.05 -15.14
C GLU A 261 9.32 -17.63 -16.19
N THR A 262 8.85 -16.39 -16.07
CA THR A 262 7.74 -15.82 -16.85
C THR A 262 8.14 -14.43 -17.32
N ASP A 263 7.78 -14.11 -18.57
CA ASP A 263 7.89 -12.76 -19.11
C ASP A 263 6.82 -11.87 -18.48
N VAL A 264 7.24 -10.76 -17.86
CA VAL A 264 6.38 -9.81 -17.17
C VAL A 264 6.70 -8.40 -17.64
N LEU A 265 5.69 -7.62 -18.01
CA LEU A 265 5.83 -6.18 -18.20
C LEU A 265 5.70 -5.52 -16.83
N VAL A 266 6.64 -4.66 -16.45
CA VAL A 266 6.59 -3.89 -15.20
C VAL A 266 6.63 -2.40 -15.50
N GLN A 267 5.86 -1.62 -14.73
CA GLN A 267 5.98 -0.17 -14.69
C GLN A 267 5.82 0.32 -13.25
N CYS A 268 6.71 1.21 -12.81
CA CYS A 268 6.60 1.84 -11.52
C CYS A 268 5.92 3.21 -11.61
N PHE A 269 5.10 3.47 -10.61
CA PHE A 269 4.42 4.72 -10.34
C PHE A 269 4.87 5.24 -8.98
N GLU A 270 4.35 6.37 -8.52
CA GLU A 270 4.76 6.96 -7.24
C GLU A 270 4.50 6.03 -6.05
N ARG A 271 3.39 5.30 -6.09
CA ARG A 271 2.86 4.54 -4.94
C ARG A 271 2.97 3.04 -5.11
N ARG A 272 2.93 2.53 -6.35
CA ARG A 272 2.93 1.10 -6.66
C ARG A 272 3.70 0.83 -7.95
N CYS A 273 4.27 -0.37 -8.07
CA CYS A 273 4.68 -0.91 -9.36
C CYS A 273 3.63 -1.92 -9.83
N MET A 274 3.16 -1.75 -11.07
CA MET A 274 2.19 -2.63 -11.72
C MET A 274 2.92 -3.65 -12.59
N THR A 275 2.33 -4.83 -12.69
CA THR A 275 2.82 -5.94 -13.49
C THR A 275 1.76 -6.42 -14.45
N TYR A 276 2.16 -6.77 -15.67
CA TYR A 276 1.31 -7.40 -16.67
C TYR A 276 1.92 -8.71 -17.16
N THR A 277 1.17 -9.80 -16.97
CA THR A 277 1.57 -11.16 -17.33
C THR A 277 0.55 -11.73 -18.31
N PRO A 278 0.82 -11.73 -19.63
CA PRO A 278 -0.13 -12.15 -20.67
C PRO A 278 -0.65 -13.59 -20.50
N SER A 279 0.16 -14.47 -19.92
CA SER A 279 -0.16 -15.88 -19.68
C SER A 279 -1.10 -16.10 -18.50
N ASN A 280 -1.35 -15.08 -17.66
CA ASN A 280 -2.30 -15.20 -16.56
C ASN A 280 -3.75 -15.25 -17.08
N PRO A 281 -4.66 -15.89 -16.33
CA PRO A 281 -6.10 -15.84 -16.62
C PRO A 281 -6.62 -14.40 -16.66
N GLU A 282 -7.69 -14.19 -17.42
CA GLU A 282 -8.40 -12.90 -17.44
C GLU A 282 -8.79 -12.46 -16.01
N GLY A 283 -8.68 -11.16 -15.74
CA GLY A 283 -8.83 -10.59 -14.39
C GLY A 283 -7.57 -10.62 -13.51
N TRP A 284 -6.57 -11.44 -13.86
CA TRP A 284 -5.29 -11.55 -13.14
C TRP A 284 -4.08 -11.22 -14.01
N ARG A 285 -4.30 -10.69 -15.23
CA ARG A 285 -3.22 -10.28 -16.10
C ARG A 285 -2.51 -9.04 -15.61
N VAL A 286 -3.24 -8.10 -15.00
CA VAL A 286 -2.68 -6.90 -14.38
C VAL A 286 -2.78 -7.05 -12.88
N GLU A 287 -1.65 -6.97 -12.20
CA GLU A 287 -1.54 -7.11 -10.75
C GLU A 287 -0.61 -6.04 -10.18
N MET A 288 -0.84 -5.72 -8.92
CA MET A 288 0.11 -4.97 -8.11
C MET A 288 0.98 -5.98 -7.36
N GLY A 289 2.30 -5.76 -7.36
CA GLY A 289 3.22 -6.59 -6.57
C GLY A 289 2.90 -6.52 -5.08
N ASN A 290 3.54 -7.38 -4.26
CA ASN A 290 3.41 -7.34 -2.81
C ASN A 290 4.22 -6.18 -2.18
N ILE A 291 4.11 -4.99 -2.77
CA ILE A 291 4.91 -3.82 -2.41
C ILE A 291 4.68 -3.36 -0.97
N GLY A 292 3.49 -3.57 -0.41
CA GLY A 292 3.26 -3.25 1.00
C GLY A 292 4.10 -4.13 1.93
N ARG A 293 4.29 -5.41 1.59
CA ARG A 293 5.24 -6.30 2.30
C ARG A 293 6.68 -5.87 2.11
N HIS A 294 7.06 -5.54 0.87
CA HIS A 294 8.43 -5.10 0.57
C HIS A 294 8.77 -3.81 1.32
N TYR A 295 7.86 -2.84 1.32
CA TYR A 295 8.05 -1.59 2.05
C TYR A 295 8.06 -1.78 3.56
N TYR A 296 7.18 -2.62 4.12
CA TYR A 296 7.21 -2.93 5.55
C TYR A 296 8.56 -3.54 5.96
N HIS A 297 9.06 -4.52 5.20
CA HIS A 297 10.37 -5.12 5.45
C HIS A 297 11.51 -4.10 5.33
N TRP A 298 11.52 -3.30 4.26
CA TRP A 298 12.52 -2.25 4.06
C TRP A 298 12.54 -1.25 5.23
N ARG A 299 11.37 -0.74 5.63
CA ARG A 299 11.24 0.27 6.67
C ARG A 299 11.58 -0.24 8.08
N TYR A 300 11.20 -1.47 8.43
CA TYR A 300 11.30 -1.97 9.81
C TYR A 300 12.35 -3.06 10.03
N THR A 301 12.99 -3.54 8.96
CA THR A 301 14.08 -4.54 9.05
C THR A 301 15.36 -4.02 8.42
N GLU A 302 15.32 -3.53 7.18
CA GLU A 302 16.53 -3.11 6.45
C GLU A 302 17.08 -1.77 6.97
N ILE A 303 16.23 -0.74 7.12
CA ILE A 303 16.66 0.57 7.66
C ILE A 303 17.21 0.44 9.09
N PRO A 304 16.55 -0.26 10.04
CA PRO A 304 17.15 -0.48 11.35
C PRO A 304 18.49 -1.19 11.30
N ALA A 305 18.69 -2.15 10.37
CA ALA A 305 19.97 -2.81 10.19
C ALA A 305 21.06 -1.87 9.67
N GLU A 306 20.74 -0.95 8.74
CA GLU A 306 21.65 0.12 8.27
C GLU A 306 22.11 1.01 9.43
N THR A 307 21.19 1.38 10.33
CA THR A 307 21.53 2.20 11.51
C THR A 307 22.31 1.45 12.61
N GLN A 308 22.36 0.13 12.53
CA GLN A 308 23.06 -0.75 13.48
C GLN A 308 24.47 -1.17 13.00
N GLU A 309 24.96 -0.65 11.86
CA GLU A 309 26.32 -0.96 11.43
C GLU A 309 27.36 -0.59 12.53
N PRO A 310 28.41 -1.44 12.70
CA PRO A 310 29.27 -1.49 13.89
C PRO A 310 30.17 -0.27 14.14
#